data_AF-A0AAP0ICY5-F1
#
_entry.id   AF-A0AAP0ICY5-F1
#
_cell.length_a   1.000
_cell.length_b   1.000
_cell.length_c   1.000
_cell.angle_alpha   90.00
_cell.angle_beta   90.00
_cell.angle_gamma   90.00
#
_symmetry.space_group_name_H-M   'P 1'
#
loop_
_entity.id
_entity.type
_entity.pdbx_description
1 polymer ?
#
loop_
_entity_poly.entity_id
_entity_poly.type
_entity_poly.pdbx_seq_one_letter_code
_entity_poly.pdbx_strand_id
1 'polypeptide(L)'
;MVKAKPSYEELRMHRLEENKKRMEDLNLTQLAKSILSASPKPSTPKQAKMRAQRKLHGLAQVRRSSRIENKPAPVYKERRGQFNGVCASDEARQNAIDRAEELQSSLGDEFPSFVKPMGLPTKFCNDYMPKDTEAVMLVDENGEEYPTVFISRRTGLSGGWKAFSLAHDLVDGDALIFQLVEPTTLKVYIIRANEQESD
;
A
#
# COMPACT_ATOMS: atom_id res chain seq x y z
N MET A 1 63.20 -6.26 10.49
CA MET A 1 62.32 -7.43 10.23
C MET A 1 60.93 -6.92 9.89
N VAL A 2 60.50 -7.05 8.64
CA VAL A 2 59.14 -6.65 8.21
C VAL A 2 58.18 -7.77 8.61
N LYS A 3 57.22 -7.50 9.50
CA LYS A 3 56.20 -8.48 9.88
C LYS A 3 55.31 -8.77 8.66
N ALA A 4 55.16 -10.04 8.30
CA ALA A 4 54.24 -10.47 7.26
C ALA A 4 52.81 -10.01 7.61
N LYS A 5 52.04 -9.58 6.61
CA LYS A 5 50.64 -9.21 6.80
C LYS A 5 49.85 -10.46 7.21
N PRO A 6 48.99 -10.39 8.23
CA PRO A 6 48.15 -11.51 8.61
C PRO A 6 47.23 -11.92 7.46
N SER A 7 46.99 -13.22 7.36
CA SER A 7 46.08 -13.77 6.34
C SER A 7 44.66 -13.23 6.55
N TYR A 8 43.87 -13.15 5.47
CA TYR A 8 42.48 -12.70 5.55
C TYR A 8 41.65 -13.51 6.57
N GLU A 9 41.88 -14.81 6.63
CA GLU A 9 41.18 -15.69 7.59
C GLU A 9 41.56 -15.39 9.04
N GLU A 10 42.82 -15.02 9.32
CA GLU A 10 43.26 -14.64 10.67
C GLU A 10 42.58 -13.35 11.13
N LEU A 11 42.48 -12.35 10.23
CA LEU A 11 41.76 -11.11 10.51
C LEU A 11 40.26 -11.34 10.70
N ARG A 12 39.67 -12.27 9.94
CA ARG A 12 38.26 -12.65 10.06
C ARG A 12 37.99 -13.31 11.41
N MET A 13 38.84 -14.24 11.83
CA MET A 13 38.72 -14.93 13.12
C MET A 13 38.90 -13.97 14.30
N HIS A 14 39.90 -13.09 14.23
CA HIS A 14 40.11 -12.07 15.26
C HIS A 14 38.87 -11.17 15.46
N ARG A 15 38.21 -10.76 14.37
CA ARG A 15 36.95 -9.99 14.47
C ARG A 15 35.81 -10.78 15.12
N LEU A 16 35.71 -12.08 14.82
CA LEU A 16 34.68 -12.93 15.41
C LEU A 16 34.91 -13.11 16.92
N GLU A 17 36.15 -13.32 17.34
CA GLU A 17 36.53 -13.45 18.74
C GLU A 17 36.31 -12.14 19.52
N GLU A 18 36.72 -11.01 18.95
CA GLU A 18 36.49 -9.71 19.55
C GLU A 18 34.99 -9.40 19.72
N ASN A 19 34.17 -9.74 18.71
CA ASN A 19 32.72 -9.60 18.80
C ASN A 19 32.11 -10.54 19.84
N LYS A 20 32.59 -11.79 19.93
CA LYS A 20 32.14 -12.74 20.95
C LYS A 20 32.44 -12.21 22.35
N LYS A 21 33.64 -11.69 22.57
CA LYS A 21 34.03 -11.08 23.85
C LYS A 21 33.15 -9.87 24.19
N ARG A 22 32.89 -8.98 23.22
CA ARG A 22 31.94 -7.86 23.40
C ARG A 22 30.54 -8.33 23.78
N MET A 23 30.05 -9.43 23.21
CA MET A 23 28.75 -9.99 23.54
C MET A 23 28.71 -10.57 24.97
N GLU A 24 29.81 -11.17 25.42
CA GLU A 24 29.98 -11.70 26.77
C GLU A 24 30.12 -10.58 27.81
N ASP A 25 30.93 -9.55 27.53
CA ASP A 25 31.13 -8.38 28.40
C ASP A 25 29.80 -7.65 28.66
N LEU A 26 28.90 -7.64 27.67
CA LEU A 26 27.56 -7.06 27.78
C LEU A 26 26.52 -8.03 28.37
N ASN A 27 26.93 -9.23 28.81
CA ASN A 27 26.07 -10.27 29.36
C ASN A 27 24.85 -10.64 28.47
N LEU A 28 24.96 -10.43 27.16
CA LEU A 28 23.81 -10.57 26.23
C LEU A 28 23.30 -12.00 26.15
N THR A 29 24.21 -12.98 26.29
CA THR A 29 23.88 -14.42 26.31
C THR A 29 23.06 -14.79 27.55
N GLN A 30 23.34 -14.18 28.70
CA GLN A 30 22.59 -14.42 29.93
C GLN A 30 21.22 -13.74 29.86
N LEU A 31 21.17 -12.49 29.39
CA LEU A 31 19.91 -11.75 29.20
C LEU A 31 18.96 -12.47 28.23
N ALA A 32 19.48 -12.99 27.13
CA ALA A 32 18.68 -13.77 26.18
C ALA A 32 18.05 -15.02 26.83
N LYS A 33 18.81 -15.75 27.64
CA LYS A 33 18.30 -16.91 28.40
C LYS A 33 17.25 -16.50 29.42
N SER A 34 17.47 -15.39 30.14
CA SER A 34 16.50 -14.85 31.10
C SER A 34 15.17 -14.47 30.45
N ILE A 35 15.19 -13.86 29.26
CA ILE A 35 13.97 -13.51 28.51
C ILE A 35 13.22 -14.78 28.07
N LEU A 36 13.95 -15.79 27.59
CA LEU A 36 13.37 -17.07 27.19
C LEU A 36 12.74 -17.80 28.39
N SER A 37 13.37 -17.74 29.56
CA SER A 37 12.82 -18.36 30.79
C SER A 37 11.71 -17.53 31.46
N ALA A 38 11.66 -16.22 31.23
CA ALA A 38 10.67 -15.32 31.82
C ALA A 38 9.37 -15.20 30.99
N SER A 39 9.31 -15.85 29.82
CA SER A 39 8.10 -15.88 29.02
C SER A 39 7.03 -16.75 29.71
N PRO A 40 5.85 -16.21 30.04
CA PRO A 40 4.74 -17.05 30.49
C PRO A 40 4.36 -18.02 29.37
N LYS A 41 3.90 -19.22 29.73
CA LYS A 41 3.32 -20.20 28.80
C LYS A 41 2.32 -19.52 27.85
N PRO A 42 2.16 -19.99 26.59
CA PRO A 42 1.27 -19.35 25.63
C PRO A 42 -0.17 -19.36 26.17
N SER A 43 -0.63 -18.20 26.64
CA SER A 43 -2.02 -18.00 26.99
C SER A 43 -2.83 -17.81 25.71
N THR A 44 -4.01 -18.44 25.68
CA THR A 44 -5.01 -18.31 24.61
C THR A 44 -5.26 -16.85 24.23
N PRO A 45 -5.51 -16.55 22.93
CA PRO A 45 -5.58 -15.18 22.46
C PRO A 45 -6.81 -14.47 23.04
N LYS A 46 -6.60 -13.50 23.93
CA LYS A 46 -7.64 -12.55 24.32
C LYS A 46 -7.88 -11.57 23.18
N GLN A 47 -9.15 -11.37 22.83
CA GLN A 47 -9.56 -10.38 21.84
C GLN A 47 -9.02 -8.98 22.21
N ALA A 48 -8.34 -8.35 21.25
CA ALA A 48 -7.78 -7.03 21.43
C ALA A 48 -8.91 -6.00 21.56
N LYS A 49 -9.05 -5.40 22.75
CA LYS A 49 -9.86 -4.18 22.90
C LYS A 49 -9.08 -3.01 22.30
N MET A 50 -9.76 -2.15 21.54
CA MET A 50 -9.19 -0.91 21.00
C MET A 50 -8.60 -0.09 22.15
N ARG A 51 -7.32 0.29 22.02
CA ARG A 51 -6.61 1.11 22.99
C ARG A 51 -7.24 2.51 22.97
N ALA A 52 -7.86 2.92 24.07
CA ALA A 52 -8.32 4.31 24.22
C ALA A 52 -7.15 5.28 23.97
N GLN A 53 -7.39 6.32 23.17
CA GLN A 53 -6.39 7.37 22.91
C GLN A 53 -5.89 7.93 24.25
N ARG A 54 -4.58 7.81 24.49
CA ARG A 54 -3.94 8.49 25.61
C ARG A 54 -4.14 9.99 25.40
N LYS A 55 -4.77 10.67 26.36
CA LYS A 55 -4.76 12.14 26.41
C LYS A 55 -3.30 12.60 26.36
N LEU A 56 -3.04 13.56 25.47
CA LEU A 56 -1.72 14.14 25.23
C LEU A 56 -1.23 14.83 26.52
N HIS A 57 -0.46 14.12 27.34
CA HIS A 57 0.31 14.77 28.39
C HIS A 57 1.42 15.57 27.72
N GLY A 58 1.47 16.87 28.06
CA GLY A 58 2.14 17.93 27.30
C GLY A 58 3.63 17.71 27.00
N LEU A 59 4.05 18.37 25.90
CA LEU A 59 5.40 18.78 25.47
C LEU A 59 6.63 18.03 26.02
N ALA A 60 6.56 16.72 26.24
CA ALA A 60 7.74 15.92 26.46
C ALA A 60 8.39 15.69 25.09
N GLN A 61 9.53 16.35 24.84
CA GLN A 61 10.32 16.06 23.65
C GLN A 61 10.60 14.56 23.58
N VAL A 62 10.27 13.95 22.44
CA VAL A 62 10.56 12.55 22.17
C VAL A 62 12.07 12.36 22.28
N ARG A 63 12.53 11.62 23.30
CA ARG A 63 13.95 11.30 23.49
C ARG A 63 14.48 10.64 22.22
N ARG A 64 15.37 11.33 21.52
CA ARG A 64 16.06 10.80 20.33
C ARG A 64 17.26 9.98 20.78
N SER A 65 17.70 9.04 19.95
CA SER A 65 18.97 8.35 20.18
C SER A 65 20.13 9.36 20.13
N SER A 66 21.16 9.17 20.96
CA SER A 66 22.32 10.07 21.06
C SER A 66 23.01 10.37 19.72
N ARG A 67 23.01 9.44 18.75
CA ARG A 67 23.57 9.64 17.40
C ARG A 67 22.84 10.70 16.55
N ILE A 68 21.61 11.05 16.91
CA ILE A 68 20.70 11.89 16.11
C ILE A 68 20.15 13.06 16.97
N GLU A 69 20.58 13.16 18.22
CA GLU A 69 20.13 14.17 19.19
C GLU A 69 20.56 15.58 18.78
N ASN A 70 21.78 15.72 18.26
CA ASN A 70 22.34 16.99 17.77
C ASN A 70 22.05 17.27 16.29
N LYS A 71 21.30 16.40 15.60
CA LYS A 71 20.95 16.62 14.20
C LYS A 71 19.61 17.35 14.14
N PRO A 72 19.43 18.31 13.21
CA PRO A 72 18.12 18.88 12.98
C PRO A 72 17.14 17.76 12.65
N ALA A 73 15.88 17.91 13.08
CA ALA A 73 14.85 16.95 12.75
C ALA A 73 14.84 16.76 11.22
N PRO A 74 14.93 15.52 10.70
CA PRO A 74 14.84 15.31 9.26
C PRO A 74 13.53 15.91 8.78
N VAL A 75 13.63 16.95 7.95
CA VAL A 75 12.49 17.52 7.26
C VAL A 75 12.14 16.52 6.17
N TYR A 76 11.24 15.59 6.50
CA TYR A 76 10.64 14.75 5.50
C TYR A 76 9.80 15.69 4.64
N LYS A 77 10.30 16.05 3.44
CA LYS A 77 9.42 16.60 2.41
C LYS A 77 8.39 15.51 2.18
N GLU A 78 7.17 15.75 2.65
CA GLU A 78 6.05 14.90 2.34
C GLU A 78 5.89 14.93 0.82
N ARG A 79 6.52 13.98 0.12
CA ARG A 79 6.12 13.61 -1.24
C ARG A 79 4.83 12.81 -1.13
N ARG A 80 3.82 13.38 -0.48
CA ARG A 80 2.44 13.07 -0.80
C ARG A 80 2.30 13.65 -2.21
N GLY A 81 2.15 12.81 -3.23
CA GLY A 81 1.58 13.33 -4.47
C GLY A 81 0.33 14.12 -4.10
N GLN A 82 0.06 15.24 -4.75
CA GLN A 82 -1.14 16.05 -4.56
C GLN A 82 -2.38 15.14 -4.48
N PHE A 83 -2.70 14.69 -3.28
CA PHE A 83 -4.00 14.18 -2.92
C PHE A 83 -4.39 15.21 -1.89
N ASN A 84 -4.98 16.31 -2.36
CA ASN A 84 -5.67 17.22 -1.48
C ASN A 84 -6.61 16.32 -0.68
N GLY A 85 -6.36 16.20 0.64
CA GLY A 85 -7.04 15.24 1.52
C GLY A 85 -8.54 15.53 1.72
N VAL A 86 -9.17 16.15 0.74
CA VAL A 86 -10.59 16.38 0.65
C VAL A 86 -11.18 15.06 0.14
N CYS A 87 -11.70 14.30 1.10
CA CYS A 87 -12.63 13.23 0.82
C CYS A 87 -13.89 13.86 0.21
N ALA A 88 -14.41 13.33 -0.89
CA ALA A 88 -15.69 13.75 -1.41
C ALA A 88 -16.79 13.53 -0.35
N SER A 89 -17.85 14.36 -0.39
CA SER A 89 -19.02 14.12 0.43
C SER A 89 -19.69 12.80 0.03
N ASP A 90 -20.37 12.15 0.97
CA ASP A 90 -21.09 10.92 0.68
C ASP A 90 -22.19 11.14 -0.37
N GLU A 91 -22.79 12.34 -0.42
CA GLU A 91 -23.75 12.74 -1.45
C GLU A 91 -23.11 12.80 -2.85
N ALA A 92 -21.93 13.40 -2.98
CA ALA A 92 -21.23 13.49 -4.26
C ALA A 92 -20.78 12.10 -4.76
N ARG A 93 -20.33 11.24 -3.83
CA ARG A 93 -20.01 9.83 -4.13
C ARG A 93 -21.22 9.07 -4.64
N GLN A 94 -22.36 9.19 -3.97
CA GLN A 94 -23.57 8.48 -4.37
C GLN A 94 -24.06 8.97 -5.73
N ASN A 95 -24.06 10.28 -5.97
CA ASN A 95 -24.42 10.84 -7.28
C ASN A 95 -23.55 10.29 -8.42
N ALA A 96 -22.23 10.25 -8.22
CA ALA A 96 -21.31 9.69 -9.22
C ALA A 96 -21.59 8.20 -9.49
N ILE A 97 -21.93 7.43 -8.45
CA ILE A 97 -22.31 6.01 -8.58
C ILE A 97 -23.62 5.87 -9.35
N ASP A 98 -24.65 6.64 -9.00
CA ASP A 98 -25.97 6.58 -9.64
C ASP A 98 -25.85 6.87 -11.14
N ARG A 99 -25.11 7.92 -11.51
CA ARG A 99 -24.83 8.26 -12.92
C ARG A 99 -24.03 7.18 -13.64
N ALA A 100 -23.08 6.56 -12.95
CA ALA A 100 -22.32 5.45 -13.52
C ALA A 100 -23.20 4.21 -13.74
N GLU A 101 -24.18 3.93 -12.88
CA GLU A 101 -25.16 2.84 -13.06
C GLU A 101 -26.14 3.11 -14.20
N GLU A 102 -26.57 4.36 -14.37
CA GLU A 102 -27.38 4.79 -15.52
C GLU A 102 -26.63 4.58 -16.83
N LEU A 103 -25.36 4.99 -16.89
CA LEU A 103 -24.52 4.74 -18.06
C LEU A 103 -24.24 3.27 -18.27
N GLN A 104 -24.00 2.49 -17.22
CA GLN A 104 -23.86 1.04 -17.32
C GLN A 104 -25.08 0.40 -17.98
N SER A 105 -26.29 0.83 -17.58
CA SER A 105 -27.55 0.34 -18.15
C SER A 105 -27.71 0.68 -19.64
N SER A 106 -27.10 1.79 -20.09
CA SER A 106 -27.10 2.20 -21.50
C SER A 106 -26.10 1.43 -22.38
N LEU A 107 -25.04 0.86 -21.79
CA LEU A 107 -23.97 0.15 -22.52
C LEU A 107 -24.40 -1.22 -23.08
N GLY A 108 -25.54 -1.75 -22.62
CA GLY A 108 -26.07 -3.05 -23.04
C GLY A 108 -25.32 -4.26 -22.45
N ASP A 109 -25.90 -5.45 -22.64
CA ASP A 109 -25.41 -6.72 -22.05
C ASP A 109 -24.40 -7.49 -22.94
N GLU A 110 -23.83 -6.84 -23.97
CA GLU A 110 -22.92 -7.50 -24.91
C GLU A 110 -21.60 -7.91 -24.25
N PHE A 111 -21.12 -7.11 -23.30
CA PHE A 111 -19.88 -7.36 -22.55
C PHE A 111 -20.12 -7.23 -21.05
N PRO A 112 -19.53 -8.10 -20.23
CA PRO A 112 -19.71 -8.02 -18.79
C PRO A 112 -19.06 -6.73 -18.26
N SER A 113 -19.86 -5.93 -17.58
CA SER A 113 -19.47 -4.63 -17.03
C SER A 113 -19.80 -4.53 -15.54
N PHE A 114 -19.12 -3.63 -14.83
CA PHE A 114 -19.47 -3.27 -13.46
C PHE A 114 -19.06 -1.83 -13.13
N VAL A 115 -19.85 -1.19 -12.28
CA VAL A 115 -19.56 0.13 -11.69
C VAL A 115 -18.83 -0.07 -10.37
N LYS A 116 -17.77 0.71 -10.12
CA LYS A 116 -17.18 0.80 -8.79
C LYS A 116 -16.38 2.10 -8.56
N PRO A 117 -16.58 2.78 -7.42
CA PRO A 117 -15.83 4.00 -7.10
C PRO A 117 -14.33 3.75 -6.88
N MET A 118 -13.92 2.63 -6.27
CA MET A 118 -12.50 2.31 -6.06
C MET A 118 -12.27 0.80 -5.85
N GLY A 119 -11.88 0.07 -6.90
CA GLY A 119 -11.42 -1.33 -6.83
C GLY A 119 -12.29 -2.33 -7.60
N LEU A 120 -11.84 -3.58 -7.74
CA LEU A 120 -12.55 -4.59 -8.54
C LEU A 120 -13.47 -5.46 -7.68
N PRO A 121 -14.67 -5.87 -8.14
CA PRO A 121 -15.53 -6.81 -7.44
C PRO A 121 -14.90 -8.22 -7.43
N THR A 122 -14.86 -8.86 -6.26
CA THR A 122 -14.30 -10.21 -6.11
C THR A 122 -15.00 -11.26 -6.98
N LYS A 123 -16.33 -11.20 -7.08
CA LYS A 123 -17.10 -12.15 -7.91
C LYS A 123 -16.74 -11.99 -9.38
N PHE A 124 -16.81 -10.77 -9.90
CA PHE A 124 -16.43 -10.46 -11.28
C PHE A 124 -15.00 -10.91 -11.60
N CYS A 125 -14.05 -10.66 -10.68
CA CYS A 125 -12.67 -11.11 -10.83
C CYS A 125 -12.54 -12.63 -10.93
N ASN A 126 -13.32 -13.38 -10.15
CA ASN A 126 -13.23 -14.85 -10.17
C ASN A 126 -13.81 -15.45 -11.46
N ASP A 127 -14.83 -14.80 -12.02
CA ASP A 127 -15.57 -15.32 -13.17
C ASP A 127 -14.87 -14.95 -14.49
N TYR A 128 -14.33 -13.74 -14.59
CA TYR A 128 -13.87 -13.19 -15.87
C TYR A 128 -12.39 -12.80 -15.93
N MET A 129 -11.71 -12.62 -14.79
CA MET A 129 -10.31 -12.16 -14.78
C MET A 129 -9.31 -13.33 -14.71
N PRO A 130 -8.04 -13.10 -15.10
CA PRO A 130 -6.98 -14.09 -14.97
C PRO A 130 -6.81 -14.63 -13.55
N LYS A 131 -6.52 -15.93 -13.44
CA LYS A 131 -6.31 -16.59 -12.13
C LYS A 131 -4.94 -16.28 -11.53
N ASP A 132 -3.98 -15.92 -12.37
CA ASP A 132 -2.63 -15.55 -11.97
C ASP A 132 -2.40 -14.04 -12.03
N THR A 133 -1.22 -13.61 -11.62
CA THR A 133 -0.83 -12.21 -11.78
C THR A 133 -0.45 -11.97 -13.23
N GLU A 134 -1.23 -11.17 -13.93
CA GLU A 134 -1.09 -10.97 -15.38
C GLU A 134 -1.20 -9.49 -15.77
N ALA A 135 -0.65 -9.14 -16.92
CA ALA A 135 -0.81 -7.82 -17.51
C ALA A 135 -2.25 -7.66 -18.03
N VAL A 136 -2.87 -6.55 -17.70
CA VAL A 136 -4.22 -6.18 -18.15
C VAL A 136 -4.15 -4.76 -18.70
N MET A 137 -4.72 -4.56 -19.88
CA MET A 137 -4.78 -3.27 -20.55
C MET A 137 -6.05 -2.53 -20.12
N LEU A 138 -5.90 -1.29 -19.65
CA LEU A 138 -7.03 -0.38 -19.49
C LEU A 138 -7.10 0.51 -20.72
N VAL A 139 -8.27 0.66 -21.31
CA VAL A 139 -8.51 1.56 -22.44
C VAL A 139 -9.48 2.63 -21.99
N ASP A 140 -9.11 3.90 -22.14
CA ASP A 140 -9.98 5.01 -21.78
C ASP A 140 -11.08 5.27 -22.83
N GLU A 141 -11.86 6.33 -22.64
CA GLU A 141 -12.91 6.75 -23.58
C GLU A 141 -12.35 7.27 -24.92
N ASN A 142 -11.11 7.77 -24.92
CA ASN A 142 -10.41 8.27 -26.10
C ASN A 142 -9.72 7.15 -26.91
N GLY A 143 -9.69 5.92 -26.37
CA GLY A 143 -8.98 4.78 -26.96
C GLY A 143 -7.50 4.72 -26.60
N GLU A 144 -7.04 5.49 -25.61
CA GLU A 144 -5.68 5.41 -25.10
C GLU A 144 -5.48 4.20 -24.21
N GLU A 145 -4.36 3.50 -24.42
CA GLU A 145 -4.05 2.25 -23.75
C GLU A 145 -3.08 2.45 -22.57
N TYR A 146 -3.47 1.91 -21.42
CA TYR A 146 -2.73 2.01 -20.18
C TYR A 146 -2.41 0.60 -19.65
N PRO A 147 -1.16 0.13 -19.77
CA PRO A 147 -0.77 -1.19 -19.29
C PRO A 147 -0.79 -1.22 -17.75
N THR A 148 -1.52 -2.18 -17.20
CA THR A 148 -1.61 -2.42 -15.76
C THR A 148 -1.33 -3.88 -15.41
N VAL A 149 -1.15 -4.18 -14.12
CA VAL A 149 -0.96 -5.54 -13.62
C VAL A 149 -2.10 -5.91 -12.69
N PHE A 150 -2.86 -6.92 -13.06
CA PHE A 150 -3.89 -7.51 -12.22
C PHE A 150 -3.28 -8.53 -11.27
N ILE A 151 -3.60 -8.43 -9.97
CA ILE A 151 -3.19 -9.38 -8.94
C ILE A 151 -4.44 -10.12 -8.45
N SER A 152 -4.64 -11.34 -8.92
CA SER A 152 -5.78 -12.19 -8.55
C SER A 152 -5.93 -12.37 -7.03
N ARG A 153 -4.83 -12.64 -6.31
CA ARG A 153 -4.82 -12.81 -4.84
C ARG A 153 -5.36 -11.62 -4.06
N ARG A 154 -5.32 -10.42 -4.65
CA ARG A 154 -5.81 -9.18 -4.04
C ARG A 154 -7.04 -8.63 -4.75
N THR A 155 -7.52 -9.31 -5.79
CA THR A 155 -8.62 -8.88 -6.66
C THR A 155 -8.52 -7.39 -7.01
N GLY A 156 -7.38 -6.99 -7.57
CA GLY A 156 -7.08 -5.58 -7.78
C GLY A 156 -5.99 -5.32 -8.79
N LEU A 157 -6.02 -4.12 -9.37
CA LEU A 157 -4.99 -3.58 -10.25
C LEU A 157 -3.86 -3.00 -9.41
N SER A 158 -2.63 -3.15 -9.89
CA SER A 158 -1.41 -2.83 -9.14
C SER A 158 -0.45 -1.95 -9.96
N GLY A 159 0.59 -2.55 -10.56
CA GLY A 159 1.47 -1.85 -11.49
C GLY A 159 0.64 -1.14 -12.57
N GLY A 160 1.04 0.08 -12.93
CA GLY A 160 0.31 0.90 -13.91
C GLY A 160 -0.92 1.65 -13.38
N TRP A 161 -1.62 1.12 -12.35
CA TRP A 161 -2.84 1.77 -11.83
C TRP A 161 -2.61 3.22 -11.40
N LYS A 162 -1.53 3.49 -10.64
CA LYS A 162 -1.19 4.85 -10.22
C LYS A 162 -0.92 5.77 -11.43
N ALA A 163 -0.34 5.26 -12.50
CA ALA A 163 -0.07 6.06 -13.69
C ALA A 163 -1.38 6.42 -14.40
N PHE A 164 -2.28 5.45 -14.55
CA PHE A 164 -3.65 5.68 -15.04
C PHE A 164 -4.39 6.72 -14.18
N SER A 165 -4.39 6.55 -12.86
CA SER A 165 -5.05 7.51 -11.96
C SER A 165 -4.48 8.93 -12.06
N LEU A 166 -3.18 9.08 -12.33
CA LEU A 166 -2.56 10.40 -12.52
C LEU A 166 -2.82 10.97 -13.91
N ALA A 167 -2.86 10.14 -14.95
CA ALA A 167 -3.14 10.57 -16.32
C ALA A 167 -4.56 11.14 -16.45
N HIS A 168 -5.51 10.57 -15.71
CA HIS A 168 -6.89 11.04 -15.67
C HIS A 168 -7.20 11.88 -14.43
N ASP A 169 -6.23 12.35 -13.64
CA ASP A 169 -6.49 13.17 -12.44
C ASP A 169 -7.63 12.61 -11.57
N LEU A 170 -7.65 11.29 -11.33
CA LEU A 170 -8.70 10.63 -10.56
C LEU A 170 -8.66 11.12 -9.11
N VAL A 171 -9.80 11.57 -8.61
CA VAL A 171 -9.96 12.04 -7.23
C VAL A 171 -10.86 11.12 -6.42
N ASP A 172 -10.78 11.25 -5.10
CA ASP A 172 -11.74 10.56 -4.22
C ASP A 172 -13.16 11.03 -4.54
N GLY A 173 -14.06 10.08 -4.78
CA GLY A 173 -15.44 10.33 -5.15
C GLY A 173 -15.80 9.99 -6.58
N ASP A 174 -14.82 9.98 -7.49
CA ASP A 174 -15.05 9.58 -8.87
C ASP A 174 -15.53 8.12 -8.95
N ALA A 175 -16.40 7.82 -9.91
CA ALA A 175 -16.90 6.49 -10.18
C ALA A 175 -16.36 5.98 -11.53
N LEU A 176 -16.02 4.70 -11.57
CA LEU A 176 -15.47 4.07 -12.77
C LEU A 176 -16.35 2.91 -13.21
N ILE A 177 -16.56 2.82 -14.52
CA ILE A 177 -17.22 1.68 -15.15
C ILE A 177 -16.15 0.89 -15.88
N PHE A 178 -16.02 -0.38 -15.56
CA PHE A 178 -15.12 -1.28 -16.26
C PHE A 178 -15.94 -2.24 -17.11
N GLN A 179 -15.64 -2.29 -18.40
CA GLN A 179 -16.26 -3.18 -19.37
C GLN A 179 -15.19 -4.10 -19.96
N LEU A 180 -15.36 -5.41 -19.84
CA LEU A 180 -14.40 -6.37 -20.38
C LEU A 180 -14.66 -6.63 -21.85
N VAL A 181 -13.90 -5.94 -22.72
CA VAL A 181 -14.03 -6.05 -24.18
C VAL A 181 -13.23 -7.23 -24.74
N GLU A 182 -12.11 -7.57 -24.09
CA GLU A 182 -11.28 -8.74 -24.41
C GLU A 182 -10.80 -9.40 -23.12
N PRO A 183 -10.31 -10.66 -23.12
CA PRO A 183 -9.93 -11.38 -21.90
C PRO A 183 -8.93 -10.66 -20.98
N THR A 184 -8.11 -9.76 -21.52
CA THR A 184 -7.13 -8.96 -20.77
C THR A 184 -7.25 -7.46 -21.03
N THR A 185 -8.36 -7.01 -21.62
CA THR A 185 -8.57 -5.61 -21.99
C THR A 185 -9.89 -5.10 -21.40
N LEU A 186 -9.78 -4.12 -20.49
CA LEU A 186 -10.90 -3.46 -19.84
C LEU A 186 -11.04 -2.05 -20.41
N LYS A 187 -12.18 -1.75 -21.01
CA LYS A 187 -12.56 -0.37 -21.34
C LYS A 187 -13.08 0.32 -20.07
N VAL A 188 -12.60 1.52 -19.80
CA VAL A 188 -12.87 2.29 -18.59
C VAL A 188 -13.60 3.59 -18.94
N TYR A 189 -14.76 3.80 -18.32
CA TYR A 189 -15.50 5.06 -18.38
C TYR A 189 -15.40 5.76 -17.03
N ILE A 190 -15.22 7.09 -17.04
CA ILE A 190 -14.89 7.87 -15.83
C ILE A 190 -15.99 8.89 -15.56
N ILE A 191 -16.67 8.74 -14.41
CA ILE A 191 -17.70 9.66 -13.95
C ILE A 191 -17.19 10.50 -12.80
N ARG A 192 -17.12 11.81 -13.01
CA ARG A 192 -16.57 12.75 -12.04
C ARG A 192 -17.60 13.12 -10.99
N ALA A 193 -17.18 13.12 -9.72
CA ALA A 193 -18.06 13.54 -8.62
C ALA A 193 -18.41 15.03 -8.64
N ASN A 194 -17.58 15.86 -9.31
CA ASN A 194 -17.73 17.31 -9.31
C ASN A 194 -18.36 17.87 -10.60
N GLU A 195 -18.60 17.04 -11.61
CA GLU A 195 -19.26 17.48 -12.85
C GLU A 195 -20.76 17.42 -12.66
N GLN A 196 -21.36 18.52 -12.22
CA GLN A 196 -22.78 18.74 -12.46
C GLN A 196 -22.96 18.88 -13.97
N GLU A 197 -23.86 18.10 -14.56
CA GLU A 197 -24.33 18.36 -15.94
C GLU A 197 -24.80 19.81 -16.00
N SER A 198 -24.07 20.64 -16.74
CA SER A 198 -24.62 21.92 -17.18
C SER A 198 -25.60 21.61 -18.30
N ASP A 199 -26.90 21.68 -17.99
CA ASP A 199 -28.03 21.66 -18.93
C ASP A 199 -27.83 22.63 -20.11
#